data_AF-A0A853D639-F1
#
_entry.id   AF-A0A853D639-F1
#
_cell.length_a   1.000
_cell.length_b   1.000
_cell.length_c   1.000
_cell.angle_alpha   90.00
_cell.angle_beta   90.00
_cell.angle_gamma   90.00
#
_symmetry.space_group_name_H-M   'P 1'
#
loop_
_entity.id
_entity.type
_entity.pdbx_description
1 polymer ?
#
loop_
_entity_poly.entity_id
_entity_poly.type
_entity_poly.pdbx_seq_one_letter_code
_entity_poly.pdbx_strand_id
1 'polypeptide(L)'
;MLSNFTNSLELLEAVQQEQLYHKLLHQLKKDFELANVPINIPLDITPEELKSTIHEKVYFLMVEKFPEYLNLLYVVDISEKEVKQIAPADVVDISAEVSFLLLKREWQKVWYKAKYSG
;
A
#
# COMPACT_ATOMS: atom_id res chain seq x y z
N MET A 1 -0.53 -17.26 8.24
CA MET A 1 -1.57 -17.13 7.19
C MET A 1 -1.76 -15.65 6.98
N LEU A 2 -1.97 -15.15 5.76
CA LEU A 2 -2.30 -13.73 5.53
C LEU A 2 -3.38 -13.34 6.54
N SER A 3 -2.96 -12.67 7.62
CA SER A 3 -3.81 -12.48 8.77
C SER A 3 -5.00 -11.64 8.34
N ASN A 4 -6.12 -11.76 9.06
CA ASN A 4 -7.23 -10.83 8.89
C ASN A 4 -6.84 -9.48 9.51
N PHE A 5 -5.86 -8.81 8.90
CA PHE A 5 -5.49 -7.45 9.27
C PHE A 5 -6.71 -6.56 9.09
N THR A 6 -6.94 -5.72 10.08
CA THR A 6 -8.07 -4.80 10.10
C THR A 6 -7.69 -3.39 9.65
N ASN A 7 -6.40 -3.06 9.69
CA ASN A 7 -5.89 -1.76 9.28
C ASN A 7 -4.40 -1.80 8.87
N SER A 8 -3.94 -0.71 8.28
CA SER A 8 -2.56 -0.55 7.78
C SER A 8 -1.48 -0.70 8.86
N LEU A 9 -1.70 -0.19 10.07
CA LEU A 9 -0.67 -0.23 11.12
C LEU A 9 -0.44 -1.67 11.59
N GLU A 10 -1.53 -2.38 11.91
CA GLU A 10 -1.48 -3.80 12.31
C GLU A 10 -0.76 -4.65 11.26
N LEU A 11 -1.02 -4.39 9.97
CA LEU A 11 -0.33 -5.06 8.88
C LEU A 11 1.17 -4.76 8.91
N LEU A 12 1.56 -3.48 8.98
CA LEU A 12 2.97 -3.08 8.91
C LEU A 12 3.78 -3.59 10.12
N GLU A 13 3.18 -3.57 11.31
CA GLU A 13 3.77 -4.17 12.51
C GLU A 13 4.01 -5.67 12.33
N ALA A 14 3.04 -6.41 11.76
CA ALA A 14 3.22 -7.83 11.48
C ALA A 14 4.32 -8.10 10.43
N VAL A 15 4.42 -7.27 9.38
CA VAL A 15 5.50 -7.36 8.39
C VAL A 15 6.88 -7.16 9.04
N GLN A 16 6.96 -6.25 10.02
CA GLN A 16 8.18 -6.04 10.79
C GLN A 16 8.55 -7.26 11.64
N GLN A 17 7.57 -7.91 12.28
CA GLN A 17 7.80 -9.15 13.02
C GLN A 17 8.29 -10.30 12.12
N GLU A 18 7.83 -10.36 10.87
CA GLU A 18 8.32 -11.35 9.89
C GLU A 18 9.70 -11.02 9.31
N GLN A 19 10.37 -9.94 9.74
CA GLN A 19 11.67 -9.49 9.22
C GLN A 19 11.67 -9.22 7.70
N LEU A 20 10.49 -8.86 7.16
CA LEU A 20 10.28 -8.63 5.73
C LEU A 20 10.01 -7.15 5.41
N TYR A 21 10.06 -6.27 6.40
CA TYR A 21 9.75 -4.83 6.27
C TYR A 21 10.58 -4.14 5.18
N HIS A 22 11.91 -4.30 5.17
CA HIS A 22 12.73 -3.73 4.10
C HIS A 22 12.34 -4.25 2.71
N LYS A 23 11.95 -5.52 2.57
CA LYS A 23 11.48 -6.07 1.29
C LYS A 23 10.15 -5.43 0.87
N LEU A 24 9.27 -5.13 1.82
CA LEU A 24 8.05 -4.35 1.58
C LEU A 24 8.38 -2.94 1.10
N LEU A 25 9.29 -2.23 1.77
CA LEU A 25 9.70 -0.87 1.35
C LEU A 25 10.25 -0.87 -0.08
N HIS A 26 11.08 -1.85 -0.44
CA HIS A 26 11.61 -1.99 -1.80
C HIS A 26 10.51 -2.28 -2.83
N GLN A 27 9.60 -3.18 -2.49
CA GLN A 27 8.50 -3.56 -3.36
C GLN A 27 7.53 -2.38 -3.58
N LEU A 28 7.21 -1.60 -2.53
CA LEU A 28 6.47 -0.34 -2.63
C LEU A 28 7.16 0.66 -3.56
N LYS A 29 8.44 0.97 -3.31
CA LYS A 29 9.20 1.92 -4.16
C LYS A 29 9.17 1.52 -5.63
N LYS A 30 9.38 0.24 -5.91
CA LYS A 30 9.35 -0.30 -7.27
C LYS A 30 8.00 -0.09 -7.94
N ASP A 31 6.91 -0.41 -7.26
CA ASP A 31 5.58 -0.33 -7.86
C ASP A 31 5.12 1.14 -8.02
N PHE A 32 5.50 2.02 -7.10
CA PHE A 32 5.30 3.47 -7.27
C PHE A 32 6.11 4.04 -8.45
N GLU A 33 7.36 3.59 -8.64
CA GLU A 33 8.18 3.97 -9.81
C GLU A 33 7.56 3.48 -11.12
N LEU A 34 7.08 2.23 -11.17
CA LEU A 34 6.38 1.68 -12.33
C LEU A 34 5.08 2.43 -12.66
N ALA A 35 4.38 2.93 -11.64
CA ALA A 35 3.22 3.79 -11.79
C ALA A 35 3.56 5.23 -12.20
N ASN A 36 4.84 5.57 -12.35
CA ASN A 36 5.32 6.94 -12.57
C ASN A 36 4.83 7.92 -11.48
N VAL A 37 4.71 7.44 -10.24
CA VAL A 37 4.26 8.21 -9.08
C VAL A 37 5.44 8.40 -8.12
N PRO A 38 6.03 9.60 -8.04
CA PRO A 38 7.13 9.85 -7.13
C PRO A 38 6.65 9.79 -5.67
N ILE A 39 7.35 9.01 -4.86
CA ILE A 39 7.15 8.89 -3.42
C ILE A 39 8.50 8.81 -2.70
N ASN A 40 8.63 9.51 -1.58
CA ASN A 40 9.82 9.46 -0.75
C ASN A 40 9.56 8.51 0.43
N ILE A 41 10.22 7.36 0.43
CA ILE A 41 10.14 6.38 1.50
C ILE A 41 11.57 6.13 2.01
N PRO A 42 12.02 6.75 3.11
CA PRO A 42 13.31 6.41 3.73
C PRO A 42 13.40 4.93 4.08
N LEU A 43 14.61 4.36 4.16
CA LEU A 43 14.77 2.93 4.50
C LEU A 43 14.57 2.65 6.00
N ASP A 44 14.73 3.68 6.83
CA ASP A 44 14.58 3.69 8.28
C ASP A 44 13.21 4.22 8.74
N ILE A 45 12.27 4.42 7.81
CA ILE A 45 10.90 4.85 8.10
C ILE A 45 10.21 3.85 9.04
N THR A 46 9.48 4.37 10.03
CA THR A 46 8.67 3.56 10.96
C THR A 46 7.36 3.09 10.31
N PRO A 47 6.73 2.01 10.81
CA PRO A 47 5.39 1.60 10.39
C PRO A 47 4.35 2.73 10.39
N GLU A 48 4.34 3.56 11.43
CA GLU A 48 3.43 4.69 11.58
C GLU A 48 3.69 5.77 10.53
N GLU A 49 4.95 6.14 10.31
CA GLU A 49 5.32 7.12 9.29
C GLU A 49 5.01 6.61 7.88
N LEU A 50 5.25 5.32 7.62
CA LEU A 50 4.93 4.71 6.33
C LEU A 50 3.43 4.71 6.08
N LYS A 51 2.62 4.36 7.08
CA LYS A 51 1.16 4.43 7.00
C LYS A 51 0.71 5.84 6.61
N SER A 52 1.18 6.86 7.32
CA SER A 52 0.82 8.26 7.04
C SER A 52 1.28 8.68 5.65
N THR A 53 2.52 8.35 5.26
CA THR A 53 3.10 8.68 3.95
C THR A 53 2.28 8.09 2.80
N ILE A 54 1.85 6.83 2.91
CA ILE A 54 1.03 6.18 1.88
C ILE A 54 -0.38 6.80 1.85
N HIS A 55 -0.99 7.04 3.02
CA HIS A 55 -2.30 7.67 3.10
C HIS A 55 -2.33 9.06 2.47
N GLU A 56 -1.41 9.93 2.86
CA GLU A 56 -1.27 11.28 2.29
C GLU A 56 -1.04 11.23 0.78
N LYS A 57 -0.19 10.30 0.30
CA LYS A 57 0.06 10.14 -1.12
C LYS A 57 -1.20 9.71 -1.86
N VAL A 58 -1.91 8.69 -1.39
CA VAL A 58 -3.14 8.20 -2.03
C VAL A 58 -4.21 9.29 -2.04
N TYR A 59 -4.41 9.97 -0.90
CA TYR A 59 -5.33 11.10 -0.80
C TYR A 59 -5.02 12.18 -1.84
N PHE A 60 -3.76 12.63 -1.90
CA PHE A 60 -3.31 13.62 -2.87
C PHE A 60 -3.57 13.16 -4.31
N LEU A 61 -3.29 11.91 -4.64
CA LEU A 61 -3.54 11.39 -5.97
C LEU A 61 -5.03 11.38 -6.30
N MET A 62 -5.89 10.98 -5.36
CA MET A 62 -7.33 10.97 -5.59
C MET A 62 -7.91 12.36 -5.86
N VAL A 63 -7.43 13.38 -5.15
CA VAL A 63 -7.96 14.75 -5.25
C VAL A 63 -7.32 15.56 -6.38
N GLU A 64 -5.99 15.48 -6.53
CA GLU A 64 -5.22 16.39 -7.39
C GLU A 64 -4.69 15.72 -8.67
N LYS A 65 -4.59 14.38 -8.68
CA LYS A 65 -3.88 13.60 -9.73
C LYS A 65 -4.59 12.27 -10.02
N PHE A 66 -5.89 12.35 -10.31
CA PHE A 66 -6.74 11.17 -10.47
C PHE A 66 -6.25 10.19 -11.57
N PRO A 67 -5.71 10.64 -12.72
CA PRO A 67 -5.13 9.72 -13.70
C PRO A 67 -3.95 8.91 -13.14
N GLU A 68 -3.07 9.54 -12.36
CA GLU A 68 -1.94 8.89 -11.70
C GLU A 68 -2.40 7.94 -10.58
N TYR A 69 -3.49 8.29 -9.87
CA TYR A 69 -4.16 7.38 -8.94
C TYR A 69 -4.61 6.08 -9.63
N LEU A 70 -5.31 6.19 -10.77
CA LEU A 70 -5.75 5.00 -11.54
C LEU A 70 -4.56 4.17 -12.02
N ASN A 71 -3.48 4.81 -12.46
CA ASN A 71 -2.26 4.11 -12.87
C ASN A 71 -1.62 3.35 -11.70
N LEU A 72 -1.56 3.97 -10.52
CA LEU A 72 -1.07 3.32 -9.31
C LEU A 72 -1.89 2.07 -8.99
N LEU A 73 -3.23 2.16 -8.95
CA LEU A 73 -4.10 1.01 -8.68
C LEU A 73 -3.86 -0.15 -9.63
N TYR A 74 -3.71 0.15 -10.92
CA TYR A 74 -3.43 -0.86 -11.94
C TYR A 74 -2.10 -1.58 -11.69
N VAL A 75 -1.03 -0.84 -11.39
CA VAL A 75 0.29 -1.41 -11.13
C VAL A 75 0.32 -2.27 -9.86
N VAL A 76 -0.38 -1.83 -8.80
CA VAL A 76 -0.42 -2.58 -7.54
C VAL A 76 -1.42 -3.75 -7.54
N ASP A 77 -2.12 -3.98 -8.66
CA ASP A 77 -3.16 -5.01 -8.84
C ASP A 77 -4.37 -4.82 -7.88
N ILE A 78 -4.82 -3.57 -7.70
CA ILE A 78 -6.08 -3.24 -7.04
C ILE A 78 -7.11 -2.91 -8.11
N SER A 79 -8.20 -3.67 -8.15
CA SER A 79 -9.27 -3.42 -9.09
C SER A 79 -10.17 -2.25 -8.64
N GLU A 80 -10.70 -1.48 -9.59
CA GLU A 80 -11.74 -0.48 -9.28
C GLU A 80 -12.95 -1.09 -8.58
N LYS A 81 -13.23 -2.38 -8.83
CA LYS A 81 -14.33 -3.10 -8.19
C LYS A 81 -14.11 -3.20 -6.68
N GLU A 82 -12.89 -3.48 -6.23
CA GLU A 82 -12.53 -3.49 -4.81
C GLU A 82 -12.73 -2.10 -4.20
N VAL A 83 -12.32 -1.04 -4.91
CA VAL A 83 -12.51 0.35 -4.45
C VAL A 83 -13.99 0.74 -4.39
N LYS A 84 -14.80 0.34 -5.39
CA LYS A 84 -16.25 0.62 -5.43
C LYS A 84 -17.05 -0.13 -4.36
N GLN A 85 -16.48 -1.14 -3.74
CA GLN A 85 -17.11 -1.89 -2.63
C GLN A 85 -16.87 -1.23 -1.27
N ILE A 86 -15.97 -0.24 -1.19
CA ILE A 86 -15.78 0.58 0.01
C ILE A 86 -17.10 1.29 0.30
N ALA A 87 -17.53 1.26 1.57
CA ALA A 87 -18.77 1.88 1.99
C ALA A 87 -18.77 3.37 1.60
N PRO A 88 -19.94 3.97 1.30
CA PRO A 88 -20.03 5.40 1.02
C PRO A 88 -19.43 6.20 2.19
N ALA A 89 -18.32 6.89 1.93
CA ALA A 89 -17.57 7.67 2.89
C ALA A 89 -16.93 8.88 2.19
N ASP A 90 -16.33 9.79 2.94
CA ASP A 90 -15.58 10.89 2.34
C ASP A 90 -14.23 10.41 1.75
N VAL A 91 -13.56 11.29 0.99
CA VAL A 91 -12.29 10.94 0.33
C VAL A 91 -11.16 10.64 1.32
N VAL A 92 -11.22 11.16 2.55
CA VAL A 92 -10.21 10.87 3.59
C VAL A 92 -10.35 9.42 4.03
N ASP A 93 -11.58 8.96 4.27
CA ASP A 93 -11.86 7.58 4.63
C ASP A 93 -11.55 6.61 3.48
N ILE A 94 -11.95 6.95 2.24
CA ILE A 94 -11.68 6.11 1.07
C ILE A 94 -10.17 5.98 0.84
N SER A 95 -9.41 7.08 0.95
CA SER A 95 -7.96 7.03 0.77
C SER A 95 -7.25 6.21 1.84
N ALA A 96 -7.76 6.17 3.08
CA ALA A 96 -7.25 5.31 4.14
C ALA A 96 -7.46 3.82 3.81
N GLU A 97 -8.66 3.45 3.36
CA GLU A 97 -9.00 2.07 2.99
C GLU A 97 -8.21 1.61 1.75
N VAL A 98 -8.09 2.45 0.74
CA VAL A 98 -7.27 2.15 -0.45
C VAL A 98 -5.79 1.99 -0.08
N SER A 99 -5.28 2.81 0.85
CA SER A 99 -3.92 2.67 1.36
C SER A 99 -3.70 1.33 2.07
N PHE A 100 -4.68 0.87 2.84
CA PHE A 100 -4.65 -0.45 3.44
C PHE A 100 -4.65 -1.56 2.39
N LEU A 101 -5.51 -1.49 1.37
CA LEU A 101 -5.55 -2.46 0.28
C LEU A 101 -4.21 -2.52 -0.49
N LEU A 102 -3.59 -1.37 -0.75
CA LEU A 102 -2.27 -1.27 -1.37
C LEU A 102 -1.21 -1.98 -0.54
N LEU A 103 -1.10 -1.64 0.74
CA LEU A 103 -0.14 -2.28 1.64
C LEU A 103 -0.37 -3.78 1.74
N LYS A 104 -1.64 -4.22 1.73
CA LYS A 104 -2.03 -5.63 1.73
C LYS A 104 -1.59 -6.36 0.46
N ARG A 105 -1.77 -5.77 -0.72
CA ARG A 105 -1.31 -6.35 -1.98
C ARG A 105 0.22 -6.42 -2.04
N GLU A 106 0.92 -5.37 -1.64
CA GLU A 106 2.38 -5.38 -1.62
C GLU A 106 2.94 -6.39 -0.62
N TRP A 107 2.31 -6.51 0.54
CA TRP A 107 2.65 -7.54 1.51
C TRP A 107 2.48 -8.95 0.95
N GLN A 108 1.34 -9.24 0.31
CA GLN A 108 1.11 -10.54 -0.34
C GLN A 108 2.24 -10.87 -1.33
N LYS A 109 2.60 -9.93 -2.21
CA LYS A 109 3.70 -10.10 -3.17
C LYS A 109 5.03 -10.44 -2.47
N VAL A 110 5.39 -9.72 -1.42
CA VAL A 110 6.63 -9.94 -0.66
C VAL A 110 6.61 -11.29 0.04
N TRP A 111 5.52 -11.62 0.71
CA TRP A 111 5.38 -12.86 1.47
C TRP A 111 5.45 -14.09 0.57
N TYR A 112 4.73 -14.09 -0.57
CA TYR A 112 4.80 -15.17 -1.55
C TYR A 112 6.21 -15.34 -2.11
N LYS A 113 6.90 -14.25 -2.46
CA LYS A 113 8.30 -14.31 -2.90
C LYS A 113 9.19 -14.90 -1.81
N ALA A 114 9.08 -14.43 -0.57
CA ALA A 114 9.90 -14.92 0.54
C ALA A 114 9.68 -16.42 0.83
N LYS A 115 8.44 -16.90 0.68
CA LYS A 115 8.07 -18.28 0.98
C LYS A 115 8.43 -19.28 -0.13
N TYR A 116 8.36 -18.86 -1.40
CA TYR A 116 8.48 -19.78 -2.54
C TYR A 116 9.71 -19.53 -3.43
N SER A 117 10.55 -18.53 -3.15
CA SER A 117 11.79 -18.28 -3.91
C SER A 117 12.99 -19.04 -3.33
N GLY A 118 12.76 -20.25 -2.81
CA GLY A 118 13.78 -21.17 -2.29
C GLY A 118 14.22 -22.19 -3.33
#